data_AF-A0A9D1DXI1-F1
#
_entry.id   AF-A0A9D1DXI1-F1
#
_cell.length_a   1.000
_cell.length_b   1.000
_cell.length_c   1.000
_cell.angle_alpha   90.00
_cell.angle_beta   90.00
_cell.angle_gamma   90.00
#
_symmetry.space_group_name_H-M   'P 1'
#
loop_
_entity.id
_entity.type
_entity.pdbx_description
1 polymer ?
#
loop_
_entity_poly.entity_id
_entity_poly.type
_entity_poly.pdbx_seq_one_letter_code
_entity_poly.pdbx_strand_id
1 'polypeptide(L)'
;MEPWLLLFFDNQTALQVSSFVGFLLLAFFIFYFFSREGRDERGRKVTAIASLAAFIMLFVSMNVLSGFTDWASENPVRMRSCMQLAYSAVLLTADAAILIVRKLPIR
;
A
#
# COMPACT_ATOMS: atom_id res chain seq x y z
N MET A 1 -2.98 0.69 -24.69
CA MET A 1 -3.43 1.23 -23.40
C MET A 1 -4.24 2.47 -23.67
N GLU A 2 -5.35 2.63 -22.96
CA GLU A 2 -6.24 3.79 -23.12
C GLU A 2 -5.47 5.11 -22.87
N PRO A 3 -5.67 6.14 -23.70
CA PRO A 3 -4.90 7.39 -23.65
C PRO A 3 -5.05 8.15 -22.33
N TRP A 4 -6.16 7.97 -21.61
CA TRP A 4 -6.40 8.58 -20.31
C TRP A 4 -5.54 7.97 -19.18
N LEU A 5 -5.21 6.68 -19.26
CA LEU A 5 -4.32 6.02 -18.28
C LEU A 5 -2.88 6.53 -18.42
N LEU A 6 -2.42 6.72 -19.65
CA LEU A 6 -1.09 7.29 -19.93
C LEU A 6 -0.96 8.71 -19.35
N LEU A 7 -2.01 9.52 -19.50
CA LEU A 7 -2.06 10.89 -18.99
C LEU A 7 -2.04 10.96 -17.46
N PHE A 8 -2.62 9.98 -16.78
CA PHE A 8 -2.59 9.90 -15.31
C PHE A 8 -1.21 9.49 -14.78
N PHE A 9 -0.56 8.52 -15.43
CA PHE A 9 0.75 8.02 -15.02
C PHE A 9 1.93 8.94 -15.41
N ASP A 10 1.82 9.71 -16.50
CA ASP A 10 2.81 10.72 -16.92
C ASP A 10 2.70 12.04 -16.16
N ASN A 11 1.65 12.24 -15.37
CA ASN A 11 1.45 13.50 -14.66
C ASN A 11 2.19 13.54 -13.31
N GLN A 12 3.17 14.43 -13.20
CA GLN A 12 3.95 14.66 -11.99
C GLN A 12 3.08 15.06 -10.78
N THR A 13 1.96 15.75 -11.01
CA THR A 13 1.03 16.14 -9.94
C THR A 13 0.28 14.93 -9.38
N ALA A 14 -0.11 13.98 -10.23
CA ALA A 14 -0.77 12.74 -9.80
C ALA A 14 0.19 11.85 -8.98
N LEU A 15 1.48 11.83 -9.34
CA LEU A 15 2.53 11.17 -8.57
C LEU A 15 2.67 11.78 -7.17
N GLN A 16 2.72 13.10 -7.05
CA GLN A 16 2.85 13.79 -5.76
C GLN A 16 1.65 13.53 -4.84
N VAL A 17 0.43 13.58 -5.38
CA VAL A 17 -0.79 13.26 -4.62
C VAL A 17 -0.76 11.80 -4.16
N SER A 18 -0.39 10.86 -5.04
CA SER A 18 -0.29 9.44 -4.69
C SER A 18 0.80 9.18 -3.64
N SER A 19 1.90 9.94 -3.68
CA SER A 19 2.96 9.90 -2.68
C SER A 19 2.50 10.42 -1.33
N PHE A 20 1.76 11.53 -1.32
CA PHE A 20 1.17 12.09 -0.10
C PHE A 20 0.15 11.14 0.54
N VAL A 21 -0.70 10.49 -0.27
CA VAL A 21 -1.64 9.48 0.21
C VAL A 21 -0.89 8.28 0.81
N GLY A 22 0.14 7.77 0.14
CA GLY A 22 1.00 6.71 0.66
C GLY A 22 1.65 7.08 2.00
N PHE A 23 2.12 8.32 2.13
CA PHE A 23 2.69 8.82 3.37
C PHE A 23 1.66 8.91 4.51
N LEU A 24 0.43 9.34 4.22
CA LEU A 24 -0.66 9.34 5.20
C LEU A 24 -1.03 7.93 5.66
N LEU A 25 -1.13 6.96 4.75
CA LEU A 25 -1.38 5.55 5.06
C LEU A 25 -0.29 4.99 5.97
N LEU A 26 0.98 5.27 5.66
CA LEU A 26 2.10 4.88 6.52
C LEU A 26 1.98 5.50 7.92
N ALA A 27 1.64 6.79 7.99
CA ALA A 27 1.45 7.48 9.26
C ALA A 27 0.32 6.84 10.10
N PHE A 28 -0.79 6.45 9.47
CA PHE A 28 -1.87 5.72 10.14
C PHE A 28 -1.41 4.36 10.66
N PHE A 29 -0.66 3.60 9.85
CA PHE A 29 -0.12 2.31 10.26
C PHE A 29 0.82 2.43 11.47
N ILE A 30 1.75 3.39 11.44
CA ILE A 30 2.69 3.64 12.54
C ILE A 30 1.96 4.12 13.79
N PHE A 31 0.99 5.04 13.65
CA PHE A 31 0.21 5.53 14.77
C PHE A 31 -0.59 4.41 15.43
N TYR A 32 -1.19 3.52 14.64
CA TYR A 32 -1.89 2.35 15.16
C TYR A 32 -0.94 1.38 15.86
N PHE A 33 0.24 1.12 15.29
CA PHE A 33 1.25 0.26 15.88
C PHE A 33 1.71 0.74 17.27
N PHE A 34 1.93 2.04 17.42
CA PHE A 34 2.33 2.66 18.70
C PHE A 34 1.16 2.99 19.64
N SER A 35 -0.08 2.95 19.16
CA SER A 35 -1.26 3.19 19.98
C SER A 35 -1.39 2.16 21.09
N ARG A 36 -2.05 2.54 22.20
CA ARG A 36 -2.34 1.64 23.32
C ARG A 36 -3.05 0.37 22.86
N GLU A 37 -3.94 0.48 21.87
CA GLU A 37 -4.63 -0.65 21.25
C GLU A 37 -3.70 -1.61 20.50
N GLY A 38 -2.59 -1.14 19.93
CA GLY A 38 -1.59 -1.97 19.25
C GLY A 38 -0.66 -2.72 20.20
N ARG A 39 -0.43 -2.18 21.41
CA ARG A 39 0.43 -2.80 22.42
C ARG A 39 -0.25 -3.89 23.26
N ASP A 40 -1.58 -3.96 23.27
CA ASP A 40 -2.30 -5.04 23.95
C ASP A 40 -2.04 -6.39 23.27
N GLU A 41 -2.14 -7.50 24.01
CA GLU A 41 -1.89 -8.84 23.44
C GLU A 41 -2.78 -9.15 22.24
N ARG A 42 -4.03 -8.68 22.28
CA ARG A 42 -4.98 -8.76 21.17
C ARG A 42 -4.55 -7.87 20.00
N GLY A 43 -4.07 -6.66 20.28
CA GLY A 43 -3.49 -5.73 19.31
C GLY A 43 -2.29 -6.31 18.56
N ARG A 44 -1.37 -6.97 19.28
CA ARG A 44 -0.21 -7.64 18.66
C ARG A 44 -0.62 -8.75 17.69
N LYS A 45 -1.62 -9.57 18.05
CA LYS A 45 -2.16 -10.61 17.15
C LYS A 45 -2.78 -9.98 15.89
N VAL A 46 -3.53 -8.89 16.05
CA VAL A 46 -4.14 -8.14 14.94
C VAL A 46 -3.07 -7.60 13.99
N THR A 47 -2.03 -6.96 14.54
CA THR A 47 -0.90 -6.42 13.76
C THR A 47 -0.14 -7.51 13.03
N ALA A 48 0.08 -8.68 13.67
CA ALA A 48 0.75 -9.80 13.02
C ALA A 48 -0.03 -10.30 11.79
N ILE A 49 -1.35 -10.50 11.91
CA ILE A 49 -2.21 -10.90 10.79
C ILE A 49 -2.21 -9.84 9.69
N ALA A 50 -2.30 -8.56 10.06
CA ALA A 50 -2.26 -7.47 9.09
C ALA A 50 -0.92 -7.37 8.35
N SER A 51 0.20 -7.56 9.06
CA SER A 51 1.53 -7.59 8.44
C SER A 51 1.70 -8.77 7.49
N LEU A 52 1.11 -9.92 7.81
CA LEU A 52 1.13 -11.11 6.94
C LEU A 52 0.29 -10.87 5.67
N ALA A 53 -0.88 -10.25 5.80
CA ALA A 53 -1.70 -9.85 4.65
C ALA A 53 -0.98 -8.82 3.75
N ALA A 54 -0.31 -7.83 4.36
CA ALA A 54 0.50 -6.85 3.64
C ALA A 54 1.67 -7.52 2.91
N PHE A 55 2.30 -8.53 3.52
CA PHE A 55 3.39 -9.28 2.90
C PHE A 55 2.93 -10.08 1.68
N ILE A 56 1.76 -10.72 1.74
CA ILE A 56 1.15 -11.39 0.59
C ILE A 56 0.89 -10.37 -0.53
N MET A 57 0.36 -9.19 -0.20
CA MET A 57 0.13 -8.15 -1.19
C MET A 57 1.40 -7.57 -1.78
N LEU A 58 2.49 -7.50 -1.02
CA LEU A 58 3.79 -7.13 -1.54
C LEU A 58 4.26 -8.13 -2.59
N PHE A 59 4.12 -9.43 -2.32
CA PHE A 59 4.44 -10.48 -3.29
C PHE A 59 3.63 -10.31 -4.58
N VAL A 60 2.31 -10.14 -4.48
CA VAL A 60 1.45 -9.92 -5.66
C VAL A 60 1.86 -8.64 -6.40
N SER A 61 2.06 -7.54 -5.69
CA SER A 61 2.40 -6.24 -6.28
C SER A 61 3.73 -6.28 -7.03
N MET A 62 4.74 -6.95 -6.50
CA MET A 62 6.04 -7.10 -7.15
C MET A 62 5.97 -7.97 -8.40
N ASN A 63 5.21 -9.07 -8.37
CA ASN A 63 5.02 -9.92 -9.55
C ASN A 63 4.27 -9.18 -10.67
N VAL A 64 3.23 -8.42 -10.31
CA VAL A 64 2.49 -7.59 -11.28
C VAL A 64 3.41 -6.49 -11.84
N LEU A 65 4.12 -5.76 -10.98
CA LEU A 65 5.04 -4.70 -11.42
C LEU A 65 6.10 -5.24 -12.38
N SER A 66 6.66 -6.42 -12.09
CA SER A 66 7.61 -7.12 -12.97
C SER A 66 7.06 -7.45 -14.36
N GLY A 67 5.74 -7.63 -14.51
CA GLY A 67 5.11 -7.83 -15.82
C GLY A 67 4.93 -6.54 -16.62
N PHE A 68 4.98 -5.39 -15.96
CA PHE A 68 4.80 -4.06 -16.56
C PHE A 68 6.10 -3.26 -16.64
N THR A 69 7.26 -3.82 -16.25
CA THR A 69 8.54 -3.10 -16.20
C THR A 69 8.98 -2.59 -17.57
N ASP A 70 8.81 -3.38 -18.63
CA ASP A 70 9.23 -3.00 -19.98
C ASP A 70 8.52 -1.71 -20.42
N TRP A 71 7.20 -1.66 -20.24
CA TRP A 71 6.38 -0.49 -20.55
C TRP A 71 6.61 0.68 -19.57
N ALA A 72 6.76 0.40 -18.28
CA ALA A 72 6.98 1.43 -17.27
C ALA A 72 8.36 2.11 -17.42
N SER A 73 9.35 1.40 -17.96
CA SER A 73 10.71 1.92 -18.18
C SER A 73 10.83 2.96 -19.29
N GLU A 74 9.83 3.06 -20.18
CA GLU A 74 9.81 4.04 -21.27
C GLU A 74 9.75 5.49 -20.78
N ASN A 75 9.21 5.73 -19.59
CA ASN A 75 9.19 7.06 -18.98
C ASN A 75 9.48 6.99 -17.47
N PRO A 76 10.48 7.74 -16.97
CA PRO A 76 10.83 7.74 -15.55
C PRO A 76 9.66 8.16 -14.63
N VAL A 77 8.71 8.98 -15.10
CA VAL A 77 7.55 9.39 -14.29
C VAL A 77 6.57 8.23 -14.12
N ARG A 78 6.30 7.45 -15.18
CA ARG A 78 5.42 6.26 -15.11
C ARG A 78 5.96 5.20 -14.19
N MET A 79 7.26 4.92 -14.29
CA MET A 79 7.92 3.95 -13.41
C MET A 79 7.73 4.32 -11.92
N ARG A 80 7.94 5.60 -11.58
CA ARG A 80 7.73 6.09 -10.20
C ARG A 80 6.27 6.00 -9.77
N SER A 81 5.33 6.32 -10.66
CA SER A 81 3.89 6.21 -10.40
C SER A 81 3.47 4.75 -10.18
N CYS A 82 3.98 3.79 -10.94
CA CYS A 82 3.74 2.36 -10.75
C CYS A 82 4.31 1.85 -9.42
N MET A 83 5.54 2.24 -9.07
CA MET A 83 6.14 1.90 -7.77
C MET A 83 5.34 2.49 -6.61
N GLN A 84 4.90 3.75 -6.73
CA GLN A 84 4.10 4.42 -5.71
C GLN A 84 2.72 3.77 -5.54
N LEU A 85 2.09 3.31 -6.63
CA LEU A 85 0.84 2.56 -6.57
C LEU A 85 1.02 1.21 -5.88
N ALA A 86 2.08 0.47 -6.21
CA ALA A 86 2.41 -0.80 -5.54
C ALA A 86 2.60 -0.57 -4.03
N TYR A 87 3.35 0.46 -3.64
CA TYR A 87 3.55 0.83 -2.25
C TYR A 87 2.24 1.18 -1.53
N SER A 88 1.41 2.02 -2.15
CA SER A 88 0.14 2.45 -1.57
C SER A 88 -0.85 1.30 -1.44
N ALA A 89 -0.86 0.35 -2.39
CA ALA A 89 -1.70 -0.85 -2.33
C ALA A 89 -1.32 -1.78 -1.17
N VAL A 90 -0.02 -1.95 -0.91
CA VAL A 90 0.47 -2.73 0.24
C VAL A 90 0.03 -2.09 1.55
N LEU A 91 0.22 -0.77 1.70
CA LEU A 91 -0.19 -0.05 2.90
C LEU A 91 -1.69 -0.04 3.10
N LEU A 92 -2.47 0.19 2.05
CA LEU A 92 -3.93 0.16 2.11
C LEU A 92 -4.43 -1.22 2.52
N THR A 93 -3.77 -2.29 2.06
CA THR A 93 -4.10 -3.65 2.51
C THR A 93 -3.74 -3.87 3.97
N ALA A 94 -2.60 -3.35 4.43
CA ALA A 94 -2.25 -3.39 5.84
C ALA A 94 -3.33 -2.69 6.68
N ASP A 95 -3.68 -1.46 6.37
CA ASP A 95 -4.67 -0.68 7.12
C ASP A 95 -6.07 -1.31 7.08
N ALA A 96 -6.51 -1.78 5.91
CA ALA A 96 -7.78 -2.49 5.74
C ALA A 96 -7.79 -3.80 6.54
N ALA A 97 -6.71 -4.57 6.51
CA ALA A 97 -6.58 -5.80 7.28
C ALA A 97 -6.64 -5.51 8.77
N ILE A 98 -5.95 -4.47 9.27
CA ILE A 98 -6.08 -4.07 10.67
C ILE A 98 -7.55 -3.72 10.96
N LEU A 99 -8.23 -2.91 10.14
CA LEU A 99 -9.65 -2.53 10.38
C LEU A 99 -10.61 -3.73 10.40
N ILE A 100 -10.41 -4.72 9.54
CA ILE A 100 -11.23 -5.94 9.49
C ILE A 100 -10.95 -6.81 10.71
N VAL A 101 -9.68 -7.07 11.01
CA VAL A 101 -9.23 -7.98 12.08
C VAL A 101 -9.53 -7.39 13.47
N ARG A 102 -9.56 -6.05 13.60
CA ARG A 102 -10.09 -5.33 14.78
C ARG A 102 -11.54 -5.70 15.10
N LYS A 103 -12.40 -5.86 14.09
CA LYS A 103 -13.83 -6.15 14.25
C LYS A 103 -14.12 -7.64 14.51
N LEU A 104 -13.15 -8.51 14.28
CA LEU A 104 -13.30 -9.93 14.57
C LEU A 104 -13.20 -10.19 16.09
N PRO A 105 -14.09 -11.02 16.67
CA PRO A 105 -13.99 -11.47 18.05
C PRO A 105 -12.85 -12.50 18.16
N ILE A 106 -11.62 -12.04 18.01
CA ILE A 106 -10.41 -12.83 18.24
C ILE A 106 -10.27 -12.95 19.76
N ARG A 107 -10.61 -14.13 20.27
CA ARG A 107 -10.53 -14.49 21.69
C ARG A 107 -9.08 -14.75 22.12
#